data_AF-A0A7S1R9V6-F1
#
_entry.id   AF-A0A7S1R9V6-F1
#
_cell.length_a   1.000
_cell.length_b   1.000
_cell.length_c   1.000
_cell.angle_alpha   90.00
_cell.angle_beta   90.00
_cell.angle_gamma   90.00
#
_symmetry.space_group_name_H-M   'P 1'
#
loop_
_entity.id
_entity.type
_entity.pdbx_description
1 polymer ?
#
loop_
_entity_poly.entity_id
_entity_poly.type
_entity_poly.pdbx_seq_one_letter_code
_entity_poly.pdbx_strand_id
1 'polypeptide(L)'
;LLDPPARQAWWARDNETLEPVQEIQDEFLAFVDLCFSTFGDRVKFWFTFNEPWTFTFLASGWGKAPCHPKLSNWTIDPYVAAHNVLLAHAAAVDLYRRKYQKRQGGKIGITLNSDWREPKTEEPEDVASASRGMEFNLGWFADPIFGGLGDYPPAMRT
;
A
#
# COMPACT_ATOMS: atom_id res chain seq x y z
N LEU A 1 7.83 -18.27 16.49
CA LEU A 1 7.14 -16.95 16.53
C LEU A 1 8.08 -15.78 16.25
N LEU A 2 9.40 -15.93 16.42
CA LEU A 2 10.42 -14.93 16.09
C LEU A 2 11.50 -15.46 15.12
N ASP A 3 11.20 -16.50 14.37
CA ASP A 3 11.95 -16.74 13.13
C ASP A 3 11.29 -15.87 12.06
N PRO A 4 12.05 -15.08 11.28
CA PRO A 4 11.47 -14.43 10.12
C PRO A 4 10.82 -15.53 9.26
N PRO A 5 9.57 -15.34 8.80
CA PRO A 5 8.93 -16.35 7.96
C PRO A 5 9.86 -16.72 6.82
N ALA A 6 9.94 -18.01 6.50
CA ALA A 6 10.78 -18.52 5.40
C ALA A 6 10.35 -17.99 4.02
N ARG A 7 9.23 -17.25 3.95
CA ARG A 7 8.63 -16.67 2.76
C ARG A 7 8.83 -15.16 2.74
N GLN A 8 9.01 -14.61 1.55
CA GLN A 8 9.26 -13.19 1.37
C GLN A 8 7.97 -12.40 1.69
N ALA A 9 8.08 -11.28 2.43
CA ALA A 9 6.91 -10.55 2.95
C ALA A 9 6.39 -9.48 1.94
N TRP A 10 5.73 -8.42 2.41
CA TRP A 10 5.27 -7.32 1.53
C TRP A 10 6.37 -6.66 0.69
N TRP A 11 7.63 -6.79 1.10
CA TRP A 11 8.81 -6.26 0.42
C TRP A 11 9.43 -7.24 -0.58
N ALA A 12 8.80 -8.40 -0.80
CA ALA A 12 9.31 -9.44 -1.66
C ALA A 12 9.58 -8.94 -3.09
N ARG A 13 10.75 -9.29 -3.61
CA ARG A 13 11.14 -9.06 -4.99
C ARG A 13 12.04 -10.17 -5.49
N ASP A 14 12.07 -10.29 -6.81
CA ASP A 14 13.00 -11.16 -7.48
C ASP A 14 14.43 -10.61 -7.31
N ASN A 15 15.37 -11.47 -6.91
CA ASN A 15 16.73 -11.04 -6.58
C ASN A 15 17.57 -10.66 -7.81
N GLU A 16 17.16 -11.07 -9.01
CA GLU A 16 17.89 -10.83 -10.26
C GLU A 16 17.34 -9.61 -11.01
N THR A 17 16.01 -9.50 -11.11
CA THR A 17 15.30 -8.44 -11.83
C THR A 17 14.92 -7.25 -10.95
N LEU A 18 14.90 -7.44 -9.62
CA LEU A 18 14.42 -6.48 -8.62
C LEU A 18 12.93 -6.15 -8.70
N GLU A 19 12.19 -6.85 -9.56
CA GLU A 19 10.75 -6.65 -9.75
C GLU A 19 9.94 -7.23 -8.57
N PRO A 20 8.78 -6.63 -8.23
CA PRO A 20 7.94 -7.12 -7.14
C PRO A 20 7.43 -8.53 -7.41
N VAL A 21 7.55 -9.43 -6.43
CA VAL A 21 6.91 -10.75 -6.50
C VAL A 21 5.59 -10.75 -5.73
N GLN A 22 4.54 -11.27 -6.36
CA GLN A 22 3.16 -11.19 -5.87
C GLN A 22 2.84 -12.18 -4.74
N GLU A 23 3.83 -12.76 -4.06
CA GLU A 23 3.60 -13.76 -3.01
C GLU A 23 2.68 -13.26 -1.88
N ILE A 24 2.83 -11.99 -1.48
CA ILE A 24 1.94 -11.38 -0.49
C ILE A 24 0.48 -11.33 -0.95
N GLN A 25 0.23 -11.19 -2.25
CA GLN A 25 -1.12 -11.08 -2.77
C GLN A 25 -1.91 -12.35 -2.49
N ASP A 26 -1.34 -13.53 -2.76
CA ASP A 26 -2.01 -14.81 -2.53
C ASP A 26 -2.27 -15.06 -1.04
N GLU A 27 -1.28 -14.79 -0.19
CA GLU A 27 -1.43 -14.96 1.27
C GLU A 27 -2.47 -13.98 1.84
N PHE A 28 -2.43 -12.72 1.41
CA PHE A 28 -3.40 -11.72 1.83
C PHE A 28 -4.81 -12.06 1.34
N LEU A 29 -4.95 -12.54 0.10
CA LEU A 29 -6.23 -12.98 -0.46
C LEU A 29 -6.82 -14.13 0.35
N ALA A 30 -6.03 -15.14 0.71
CA ALA A 30 -6.49 -16.24 1.56
C ALA A 30 -6.96 -15.74 2.93
N PHE A 31 -6.22 -14.80 3.54
CA PHE A 31 -6.61 -14.18 4.81
C PHE A 31 -7.93 -13.41 4.71
N VAL A 32 -8.07 -12.52 3.72
CA VAL A 32 -9.30 -11.72 3.61
C VAL A 32 -10.50 -12.56 3.16
N ASP A 33 -10.32 -13.61 2.36
CA ASP A 33 -11.41 -14.53 1.99
C ASP A 33 -12.00 -15.20 3.25
N LEU A 34 -11.14 -15.65 4.16
CA LEU A 34 -11.55 -16.18 5.45
C LEU A 34 -12.30 -15.13 6.28
N CYS A 35 -11.76 -13.91 6.40
CA CYS A 35 -12.41 -12.83 7.15
C CYS A 35 -13.79 -12.47 6.59
N PHE A 36 -13.89 -12.26 5.27
CA PHE A 36 -15.15 -11.92 4.61
C PHE A 36 -16.19 -13.02 4.76
N SER A 37 -15.79 -14.29 4.59
CA SER A 37 -16.69 -15.43 4.73
C SER A 37 -17.22 -15.60 6.16
N THR A 38 -16.38 -15.32 7.16
CA THR A 38 -16.66 -15.59 8.58
C THR A 38 -17.41 -14.45 9.28
N PHE A 39 -17.10 -13.19 8.93
CA PHE A 39 -17.60 -12.03 9.65
C PHE A 39 -18.48 -11.09 8.81
N GLY A 40 -18.53 -11.27 7.49
CA GLY A 40 -19.24 -10.35 6.60
C GLY A 40 -20.77 -10.41 6.68
N ASP A 41 -21.33 -11.37 7.43
CA ASP A 41 -22.72 -11.34 7.86
C ASP A 41 -23.03 -10.11 8.72
N ARG A 42 -22.07 -9.71 9.58
CA ARG A 42 -22.19 -8.59 10.53
C ARG A 42 -21.35 -7.36 10.13
N VAL A 43 -20.13 -7.56 9.66
CA VAL A 43 -19.21 -6.47 9.31
C VAL A 43 -19.57 -5.89 7.93
N LYS A 44 -19.88 -4.58 7.90
CA LYS A 44 -20.30 -3.85 6.69
C LYS A 44 -19.29 -2.81 6.20
N PHE A 45 -18.21 -2.60 6.94
CA PHE A 45 -17.14 -1.69 6.56
C PHE A 45 -15.82 -2.43 6.70
N TRP A 46 -15.12 -2.55 5.57
CA TRP A 46 -13.85 -3.26 5.47
C TRP A 46 -12.75 -2.30 5.07
N PHE A 47 -11.65 -2.34 5.80
CA PHE A 47 -10.41 -1.63 5.47
C PHE A 47 -9.33 -2.68 5.25
N THR A 48 -8.72 -2.67 4.07
CA THR A 48 -7.71 -3.65 3.66
C THR A 48 -6.39 -3.42 4.39
N PHE A 49 -5.80 -2.24 4.20
CA PHE A 49 -4.57 -1.81 4.85
C PHE A 49 -4.80 -0.51 5.62
N ASN A 50 -4.11 -0.40 6.75
CA ASN A 50 -4.00 0.83 7.52
C ASN A 50 -2.64 1.45 7.27
N GLU A 51 -2.62 2.69 6.78
CA GLU A 51 -1.42 3.52 6.63
C GLU A 51 -0.30 2.83 5.84
N PRO A 52 -0.53 2.48 4.56
CA PRO A 52 0.45 1.75 3.78
C PRO A 52 1.78 2.49 3.63
N TRP A 53 1.76 3.83 3.59
CA TRP A 53 2.99 4.63 3.56
C TRP A 53 3.90 4.34 4.76
N THR A 54 3.34 4.18 5.96
CA THR A 54 4.10 3.95 7.19
C THR A 54 4.94 2.67 7.09
N PHE A 55 4.34 1.52 6.76
CA PHE A 55 5.07 0.25 6.77
C PHE A 55 5.79 -0.07 5.45
N THR A 56 5.57 0.70 4.38
CA THR A 56 6.34 0.55 3.13
C THR A 56 7.53 1.51 3.11
N PHE A 57 7.33 2.78 3.44
CA PHE A 57 8.38 3.80 3.43
C PHE A 57 9.21 3.82 4.72
N LEU A 58 8.60 3.83 5.91
CA LEU A 58 9.38 3.92 7.16
C LEU A 58 10.00 2.59 7.55
N ALA A 59 9.33 1.46 7.29
CA ALA A 59 9.88 0.14 7.58
C ALA A 59 10.84 -0.33 6.47
N SER A 60 10.33 -0.59 5.27
CA SER A 60 11.14 -1.10 4.15
C SER A 60 12.05 -0.04 3.52
N GLY A 61 11.89 1.24 3.85
CA GLY A 61 12.86 2.27 3.50
C GLY A 61 13.72 2.65 4.69
N TRP A 62 13.14 3.36 5.64
CA TRP A 62 13.89 4.03 6.69
C TRP A 62 14.38 3.09 7.82
N GLY A 63 14.07 1.79 7.74
CA GLY A 63 14.52 0.78 8.70
C GLY A 63 14.00 0.99 10.12
N LYS A 64 12.90 1.74 10.29
CA LYS A 64 12.37 2.15 11.60
C LYS A 64 11.39 1.16 12.23
N ALA A 65 10.91 0.16 11.50
CA ALA A 65 10.05 -0.88 12.07
C ALA A 65 10.87 -2.13 12.44
N PRO A 66 10.45 -2.88 13.49
CA PRO A 66 10.97 -4.22 13.73
C PRO A 66 10.75 -5.10 12.48
N CYS A 67 11.54 -6.17 12.34
CA CYS A 67 11.40 -7.22 11.32
C CYS A 67 12.07 -7.01 9.94
N HIS A 68 12.74 -5.90 9.65
CA HIS A 68 13.48 -5.73 8.39
C HIS A 68 15.02 -5.82 8.60
N PRO A 69 15.80 -6.53 7.76
CA PRO A 69 17.26 -6.45 7.81
C PRO A 69 17.70 -4.99 7.66
N LYS A 70 18.73 -4.60 8.42
CA LYS A 70 18.99 -3.21 8.83
C LYS A 70 19.10 -2.16 7.71
N LEU A 71 19.25 -2.53 6.44
CA LEU A 71 19.32 -1.61 5.32
C LEU A 71 18.81 -2.31 4.06
N SER A 72 17.52 -2.20 3.80
CA SER A 72 16.94 -2.36 2.45
C SER A 72 17.54 -1.33 1.50
N ASN A 73 17.50 -1.60 0.20
CA ASN A 73 17.83 -0.60 -0.81
C ASN A 73 16.75 0.49 -0.81
N TRP A 74 17.07 1.64 -0.21
CA TRP A 74 16.13 2.74 0.00
C TRP A 74 15.54 3.31 -1.30
N THR A 75 16.27 3.20 -2.41
CA THR A 75 15.82 3.73 -3.69
C THR A 75 14.87 2.80 -4.43
N ILE A 76 14.66 1.57 -3.94
CA ILE A 76 13.86 0.54 -4.64
C ILE A 76 12.82 -0.10 -3.72
N ASP A 77 13.22 -0.51 -2.52
CA ASP A 77 12.44 -1.40 -1.67
C ASP A 77 11.12 -0.78 -1.17
N PRO A 78 11.05 0.54 -0.84
CA PRO A 78 9.78 1.19 -0.56
C PRO A 78 8.80 1.14 -1.73
N TYR A 79 9.29 1.31 -2.96
CA TYR A 79 8.48 1.31 -4.18
C TYR A 79 7.96 -0.07 -4.51
N VAL A 80 8.81 -1.09 -4.42
CA VAL A 80 8.42 -2.50 -4.56
C VAL A 80 7.36 -2.86 -3.51
N ALA A 81 7.61 -2.52 -2.23
CA ALA A 81 6.68 -2.83 -1.16
C ALA A 81 5.33 -2.13 -1.35
N ALA A 82 5.33 -0.84 -1.70
CA ALA A 82 4.12 -0.09 -2.00
C ALA A 82 3.35 -0.68 -3.19
N HIS A 83 4.05 -1.10 -4.25
CA HIS A 83 3.44 -1.71 -5.42
C HIS A 83 2.74 -3.02 -5.07
N ASN A 84 3.42 -3.92 -4.36
CA ASN A 84 2.84 -5.17 -3.87
C ASN A 84 1.58 -4.96 -3.01
N VAL A 85 1.61 -3.96 -2.11
CA VAL A 85 0.47 -3.61 -1.25
C VAL A 85 -0.72 -3.10 -2.07
N LEU A 86 -0.47 -2.29 -3.10
CA LEU A 86 -1.52 -1.79 -4.00
C LEU A 86 -2.15 -2.93 -4.82
N LEU A 87 -1.34 -3.88 -5.32
CA LEU A 87 -1.85 -5.07 -6.00
C LEU A 87 -2.68 -5.95 -5.07
N ALA A 88 -2.20 -6.19 -3.83
CA ALA A 88 -2.93 -6.93 -2.82
C ALA A 88 -4.26 -6.25 -2.43
N HIS A 89 -4.26 -4.90 -2.32
CA HIS A 89 -5.46 -4.11 -2.10
C HIS A 89 -6.47 -4.31 -3.23
N ALA A 90 -6.04 -4.13 -4.48
CA ALA A 90 -6.90 -4.27 -5.65
C ALA A 90 -7.51 -5.68 -5.73
N ALA A 91 -6.71 -6.72 -5.47
CA ALA A 91 -7.16 -8.10 -5.49
C ALA A 91 -8.20 -8.39 -4.38
N ALA A 92 -7.98 -7.89 -3.16
CA ALA A 92 -8.92 -8.04 -2.05
C ALA A 92 -10.25 -7.31 -2.33
N VAL A 93 -10.19 -6.11 -2.92
CA VAL A 93 -11.37 -5.35 -3.33
C VAL A 93 -12.15 -6.10 -4.40
N ASP A 94 -11.47 -6.61 -5.43
CA ASP A 94 -12.10 -7.38 -6.50
C ASP A 94 -12.77 -8.66 -5.95
N LEU A 95 -12.08 -9.41 -5.08
CA LEU A 95 -12.65 -10.58 -4.41
C LEU A 95 -13.93 -10.21 -3.63
N TYR A 96 -13.89 -9.14 -2.81
CA TYR A 96 -15.04 -8.70 -2.04
C TYR A 96 -16.22 -8.33 -2.95
N ARG A 97 -15.96 -7.51 -3.98
CA ARG A 97 -16.99 -7.04 -4.93
C ARG A 97 -17.65 -8.21 -5.68
N ARG A 98 -16.86 -9.18 -6.16
CA ARG A 98 -17.37 -10.31 -6.93
C ARG A 98 -18.08 -11.36 -6.07
N LYS A 99 -17.51 -11.74 -4.93
CA LYS A 99 -17.96 -12.90 -4.14
C LYS A 99 -18.90 -12.54 -2.98
N TYR A 100 -18.74 -11.36 -2.38
CA TYR A 100 -19.36 -11.06 -1.08
C TYR A 100 -20.31 -9.86 -1.11
N GLN A 101 -19.98 -8.79 -1.85
CA GLN A 101 -20.64 -7.50 -1.72
C GLN A 101 -22.14 -7.56 -2.01
N LYS A 102 -22.57 -8.29 -3.04
CA LYS A 102 -24.00 -8.45 -3.37
C LYS A 102 -24.80 -9.12 -2.24
N ARG A 103 -24.21 -10.09 -1.53
CA ARG A 103 -24.89 -10.84 -0.46
C ARG A 103 -24.78 -10.14 0.90
N GLN A 104 -23.65 -9.49 1.16
CA GLN A 104 -23.34 -8.91 2.47
C GLN A 104 -23.71 -7.42 2.57
N GLY A 105 -23.79 -6.71 1.45
CA GLY A 105 -24.18 -5.29 1.41
C GLY A 105 -23.16 -4.34 2.04
N GLY A 106 -21.90 -4.76 2.21
CA GLY A 106 -20.87 -3.91 2.81
C GLY A 106 -20.10 -3.05 1.80
N LYS A 107 -19.23 -2.20 2.36
CA LYS A 107 -18.29 -1.34 1.65
C LYS A 107 -16.86 -1.75 2.01
N ILE A 108 -15.95 -1.58 1.06
CA ILE A 108 -14.53 -1.90 1.22
C ILE A 108 -13.68 -0.73 0.74
N GLY A 109 -12.58 -0.46 1.45
CA GLY A 109 -11.62 0.59 1.12
C GLY A 109 -10.25 0.35 1.76
N ILE A 110 -9.48 1.43 1.85
CA ILE A 110 -8.15 1.50 2.44
C ILE A 110 -8.07 2.75 3.31
N THR A 111 -7.27 2.70 4.37
CA THR A 111 -7.03 3.87 5.23
C THR A 111 -5.66 4.43 4.89
N LEU A 112 -5.62 5.66 4.38
CA LEU A 112 -4.38 6.37 4.04
C LEU A 112 -4.08 7.43 5.11
N ASN A 113 -2.81 7.54 5.50
CA ASN A 113 -2.32 8.66 6.30
C ASN A 113 -1.68 9.72 5.41
N SER A 114 -1.83 10.98 5.82
CA SER A 114 -1.09 12.08 5.25
C SER A 114 -0.95 13.21 6.26
N ASP A 115 0.23 13.81 6.29
CA ASP A 115 0.40 15.13 6.90
C ASP A 115 0.11 16.20 5.83
N TRP A 116 -0.46 17.32 6.24
CA TRP A 116 -0.57 18.49 5.37
C TRP A 116 0.83 19.07 5.11
N ARG A 117 1.13 19.39 3.85
CA ARG A 117 2.37 20.07 3.45
C ARG A 117 2.05 21.52 3.15
N GLU A 118 2.35 22.38 4.13
CA GLU A 118 2.22 23.83 3.97
C GLU A 118 3.46 24.38 3.24
N PRO A 119 3.29 25.14 2.14
CA PRO A 119 4.38 25.90 1.53
C PRO A 119 4.99 26.87 2.53
N LYS A 120 6.31 27.02 2.52
CA LYS A 120 6.98 27.98 3.42
C LYS A 120 6.66 29.44 3.04
N THR A 121 6.50 29.69 1.75
CA THR A 121 6.13 30.99 1.16
C THR A 121 5.17 30.77 -0.01
N GLU A 122 4.64 31.86 -0.55
CA GLU A 122 3.82 31.83 -1.79
C GLU A 122 4.67 31.74 -3.07
N GLU A 123 6.00 31.66 -2.96
CA GLU A 123 6.87 31.48 -4.12
C GLU A 123 6.53 30.17 -4.85
N PRO A 124 6.50 30.16 -6.19
CA PRO A 124 6.11 28.99 -6.98
C PRO A 124 6.90 27.72 -6.62
N GLU A 125 8.17 27.83 -6.27
CA GLU A 125 9.04 26.72 -5.89
C GLU A 125 8.61 26.06 -4.56
N ASP A 126 8.22 26.86 -3.58
CA ASP A 126 7.75 26.36 -2.28
C ASP A 126 6.39 25.68 -2.41
N VAL A 127 5.49 26.27 -3.22
CA VAL A 127 4.19 25.68 -3.55
C VAL A 127 4.35 24.35 -4.29
N ALA A 128 5.23 24.30 -5.29
CA ALA A 128 5.53 23.07 -6.03
C ALA A 128 6.17 21.98 -5.13
N SER A 129 7.03 22.39 -4.20
CA SER A 129 7.67 21.47 -3.24
C SER A 129 6.66 20.88 -2.26
N ALA A 130 5.73 21.69 -1.75
CA ALA A 130 4.65 21.24 -0.89
C ALA A 130 3.71 20.26 -1.62
N SER A 131 3.30 20.58 -2.84
CA SER A 131 2.49 19.69 -3.70
C SER A 131 3.18 18.35 -3.92
N ARG A 132 4.47 18.36 -4.27
CA ARG A 132 5.27 17.13 -4.45
C ARG A 132 5.37 16.33 -3.16
N GLY A 133 5.49 16.99 -2.01
CA GLY A 133 5.45 16.33 -0.70
C GLY A 133 4.13 15.60 -0.43
N MET A 134 3.00 16.17 -0.86
CA MET A 134 1.69 15.50 -0.79
C MET A 134 1.62 14.31 -1.74
N GLU A 135 2.15 14.43 -2.97
CA GLU A 135 2.19 13.33 -3.93
C GLU A 135 2.99 12.14 -3.41
N PHE A 136 4.18 12.36 -2.85
CA PHE A 136 5.04 11.29 -2.29
C PHE A 136 4.55 10.71 -0.94
N ASN A 137 3.45 11.23 -0.39
CA ASN A 137 2.87 10.75 0.86
C ASN A 137 1.46 10.17 0.65
N LEU A 138 0.51 11.01 0.24
CA LEU A 138 -0.86 10.62 -0.04
C LEU A 138 -1.04 10.11 -1.47
N GLY A 139 -0.59 10.91 -2.45
CA GLY A 139 -0.83 10.63 -3.88
C GLY A 139 -0.29 9.27 -4.32
N TRP A 140 0.84 8.84 -3.75
CA TRP A 140 1.47 7.56 -4.02
C TRP A 140 0.52 6.37 -3.89
N PHE A 141 -0.40 6.41 -2.93
CA PHE A 141 -1.41 5.37 -2.72
C PHE A 141 -2.80 5.79 -3.19
N ALA A 142 -3.13 7.08 -3.11
CA ALA A 142 -4.45 7.58 -3.47
C ALA A 142 -4.68 7.59 -4.99
N ASP A 143 -3.71 8.03 -5.79
CA ASP A 143 -3.87 8.18 -7.24
C ASP A 143 -4.08 6.84 -7.97
N PRO A 144 -3.35 5.75 -7.65
CA PRO A 144 -3.64 4.45 -8.24
C PRO A 144 -5.05 3.91 -7.94
N ILE A 145 -5.68 4.35 -6.83
CA ILE A 145 -6.97 3.83 -6.36
C ILE A 145 -8.15 4.72 -6.78
N PHE A 146 -7.98 6.04 -6.66
CA PHE A 146 -9.03 7.04 -6.81
C PHE A 146 -8.76 8.02 -7.96
N GLY A 147 -7.51 8.09 -8.44
CA GLY A 147 -7.13 8.94 -9.55
C GLY A 147 -7.75 8.46 -10.86
N GLY A 148 -8.08 9.39 -11.76
CA GLY A 148 -8.76 9.08 -13.01
C GLY A 148 -7.96 8.19 -13.97
N LEU A 149 -6.63 8.11 -13.79
CA LEU A 149 -5.74 7.27 -14.60
C LEU A 149 -5.48 5.89 -13.99
N GLY A 150 -5.76 5.69 -12.70
CA GLY A 150 -5.40 4.45 -11.99
C GLY A 150 -3.89 4.16 -12.00
N ASP A 151 -3.06 5.20 -11.99
CA ASP A 151 -1.60 5.13 -12.08
C ASP A 151 -0.96 6.07 -11.04
N TYR A 152 0.35 5.93 -10.82
CA TYR A 152 1.11 6.76 -9.88
C TYR A 152 1.16 8.23 -10.31
N PRO A 153 1.33 9.17 -9.35
CA PRO A 153 1.52 10.58 -9.67
C PRO A 153 2.67 10.78 -10.67
N PRO A 154 2.54 11.68 -11.67
CA PRO A 154 3.58 11.91 -12.66
C PRO A 154 4.97 12.18 -12.08
N ALA A 155 5.05 12.91 -10.95
CA ALA A 155 6.33 13.23 -10.31
C ALA A 155 7.05 12.03 -9.65
N MET A 156 6.37 10.89 -9.52
CA MET A 156 6.93 9.65 -8.94
C MET A 156 7.40 8.65 -9.99
N ARG A 157 7.12 8.90 -11.28
CA ARG A 157 7.44 7.99 -12.40
C ARG A 157 8.76 8.33 -13.10
N THR A 158 9.50 9.30 -12.57
CA THR A 158 10.76 9.84 -13.10
C THR A 158 11.84 9.76 -12.04
#